data_AF-A0A7M2J7K5-F1
#
_entry.id   AF-A0A7M2J7K5-F1
#
_cell.length_a   1.000
_cell.length_b   1.000
_cell.length_c   1.000
_cell.angle_alpha   90.00
_cell.angle_beta   90.00
_cell.angle_gamma   90.00
#
_symmetry.space_group_name_H-M   'P 1'
#
loop_
_entity.id
_entity.type
_entity.pdbx_description
1 polymer ?
#
loop_
_entity_poly.entity_id
_entity_poly.type
_entity_poly.pdbx_seq_one_letter_code
_entity_poly.pdbx_strand_id
1 'polypeptide(L)'
;MVELKNVDPLRIWNATSEVNIGNAWPLSIHQLRRSTAIYAIRSGIVTLPALKSMLKHISIVMTKYYSRGSIYAPDILKAFSGKKDSMVALFQESERHVASWQYTNEVIMSEEALYGAHGVWAQIHGKKALLKLNYAERFDETLKRVNKGQLSYRATPLGGCTSNSICTKRITVDLLGCDGCASAVVIKPKLLKLIALQNVTVEACNQGSMEHTAELQTQYELSSFATRLGIQA
;
A
#
# COMPACT_ATOMS: atom_id res chain seq x y z
N MET A 1 26.91 15.00 3.80
CA MET A 1 27.20 14.32 5.08
C MET A 1 25.97 14.04 5.93
N VAL A 2 24.99 14.96 6.04
CA VAL A 2 23.79 14.78 6.90
C VAL A 2 23.04 13.48 6.63
N GLU A 3 22.75 13.19 5.35
CA GLU A 3 21.98 11.99 4.98
C GLU A 3 22.70 10.67 5.31
N LEU A 4 24.02 10.60 5.14
CA LEU A 4 24.82 9.42 5.51
C LEU A 4 24.72 9.11 7.00
N LYS A 5 24.78 10.16 7.83
CA LYS A 5 24.63 10.04 9.28
C LYS A 5 23.21 9.61 9.66
N ASN A 6 22.20 10.02 8.91
CA ASN A 6 20.83 9.57 9.15
C ASN A 6 20.65 8.08 8.81
N VAL A 7 21.12 7.65 7.63
CA VAL A 7 20.98 6.27 7.16
C VAL A 7 21.77 5.27 8.02
N ASP A 8 22.98 5.67 8.46
CA ASP A 8 23.82 4.84 9.32
C ASP A 8 24.39 5.67 10.48
N PRO A 9 23.60 5.85 11.57
CA PRO A 9 23.99 6.67 12.72
C PRO A 9 25.14 6.07 13.53
N LEU A 10 25.33 4.75 13.45
CA LEU A 10 26.33 4.03 14.24
C LEU A 10 27.73 4.14 13.62
N ARG A 11 27.83 4.50 12.33
CA ARG A 11 29.12 4.71 11.66
C ARG A 11 29.64 6.12 11.94
N ILE A 12 30.89 6.21 12.41
CA ILE A 12 31.59 7.49 12.60
C ILE A 12 32.13 7.98 11.25
N TRP A 13 31.27 8.56 10.43
CA TRP A 13 31.60 9.03 9.09
C TRP A 13 32.73 10.07 9.03
N ASN A 14 32.90 10.84 10.10
CA ASN A 14 33.94 11.87 10.18
C ASN A 14 35.36 11.29 10.41
N ALA A 15 35.47 10.05 10.91
CA ALA A 15 36.76 9.41 11.21
C ALA A 15 37.32 8.63 10.00
N THR A 16 36.48 8.31 9.02
CA THR A 16 36.88 7.60 7.80
C THR A 16 37.39 8.58 6.74
N SER A 17 38.63 8.41 6.28
CA SER A 17 39.26 9.25 5.25
C SER A 17 38.65 9.12 3.84
N GLU A 18 37.75 8.16 3.64
CA GLU A 18 37.13 7.83 2.36
C GLU A 18 36.17 8.92 1.84
N VAL A 19 35.55 9.69 2.74
CA VAL A 19 34.48 10.64 2.38
C VAL A 19 34.72 11.98 3.08
N ASN A 20 35.29 12.93 2.35
CA ASN A 20 35.55 14.29 2.83
C ASN A 20 34.73 15.32 2.04
N ILE A 21 34.26 16.36 2.74
CA ILE A 21 33.52 17.48 2.11
C ILE A 21 34.48 18.22 1.18
N GLY A 22 34.07 18.47 -0.06
CA GLY A 22 34.87 19.17 -1.07
C GLY A 22 35.62 18.24 -2.04
N ASN A 23 35.81 16.97 -1.68
CA ASN A 23 36.40 15.98 -2.56
C ASN A 23 35.33 15.32 -3.46
N ALA A 24 35.76 14.76 -4.59
CA ALA A 24 34.91 13.96 -5.45
C ALA A 24 34.34 12.75 -4.68
N TRP A 25 33.05 12.47 -4.87
CA TRP A 25 32.40 11.33 -4.23
C TRP A 25 32.93 10.02 -4.83
N PRO A 26 33.44 9.06 -4.02
CA PRO A 26 33.92 7.77 -4.52
C PRO A 26 32.75 6.85 -4.85
N LEU A 27 32.09 7.11 -5.99
CA LEU A 27 30.91 6.37 -6.42
C LEU A 27 31.28 4.92 -6.78
N SER A 28 30.59 3.96 -6.17
CA SER A 28 30.70 2.55 -6.54
C SER A 28 29.36 1.96 -6.98
N ILE A 29 29.40 0.94 -7.85
CA ILE A 29 28.20 0.24 -8.32
C ILE A 29 27.42 -0.37 -7.14
N HIS A 30 28.13 -0.84 -6.11
CA HIS A 30 27.49 -1.40 -4.91
C HIS A 30 26.74 -0.33 -4.10
N GLN A 31 27.21 0.92 -4.08
CA GLN A 31 26.48 2.04 -3.47
C GLN A 31 25.16 2.29 -4.19
N LEU A 32 25.11 2.23 -5.53
CA LEU A 32 23.88 2.38 -6.31
C LEU A 32 22.88 1.25 -6.02
N ARG A 33 23.37 0.01 -5.90
CA ARG A 33 22.53 -1.14 -5.55
C ARG A 33 21.93 -1.00 -4.15
N ARG A 34 22.74 -0.56 -3.18
CA ARG A 34 22.29 -0.36 -1.80
C ARG A 34 21.34 0.84 -1.67
N SER A 35 21.63 1.96 -2.33
CA SER A 35 20.74 3.13 -2.33
C SER A 35 19.38 2.78 -2.91
N THR A 36 19.35 2.03 -4.02
CA THR A 36 18.09 1.51 -4.60
C THR A 36 17.29 0.71 -3.58
N ALA A 37 17.93 -0.21 -2.84
CA ALA A 37 17.25 -1.00 -1.81
C ALA A 37 16.71 -0.15 -0.65
N ILE A 38 17.46 0.86 -0.22
CA ILE A 38 17.09 1.76 0.89
C ILE A 38 15.87 2.59 0.50
N TYR A 39 15.91 3.31 -0.63
CA TYR A 39 14.82 4.19 -1.03
C TYR A 39 13.59 3.42 -1.53
N ALA A 40 13.77 2.25 -2.15
CA ALA A 40 12.66 1.38 -2.53
C ALA A 40 11.85 0.95 -1.30
N ILE A 41 12.51 0.50 -0.22
CA ILE A 41 11.80 0.14 1.02
C ILE A 41 11.24 1.38 1.72
N ARG A 42 11.99 2.50 1.73
CA ARG A 42 11.53 3.74 2.36
C ARG A 42 10.26 4.30 1.71
N SER A 43 10.11 4.15 0.39
CA SER A 43 8.90 4.57 -0.32
C SER A 43 7.61 3.94 0.24
N GLY A 44 7.72 2.74 0.82
CA GLY A 44 6.59 1.93 1.28
C GLY A 44 5.78 1.28 0.16
N ILE A 45 6.20 1.43 -1.10
CA ILE A 45 5.51 0.88 -2.28
C ILE A 45 6.08 -0.50 -2.63
N VAL A 46 7.40 -0.65 -2.55
CA VAL A 46 8.08 -1.90 -2.95
C VAL A 46 8.13 -2.87 -1.77
N THR A 47 7.59 -4.08 -1.97
CA THR A 47 7.64 -5.14 -0.96
C THR A 47 9.01 -5.84 -0.93
N LEU A 48 9.38 -6.41 0.21
CA LEU A 48 10.64 -7.18 0.34
C LEU A 48 10.77 -8.33 -0.68
N PRO A 49 9.72 -9.13 -0.98
CA PRO A 49 9.80 -10.16 -2.01
C PRO A 49 10.00 -9.59 -3.42
N ALA A 50 9.33 -8.48 -3.77
CA ALA A 50 9.53 -7.81 -5.05
C ALA A 50 10.95 -7.29 -5.19
N LEU A 51 11.48 -6.65 -4.14
CA LEU A 51 12.84 -6.14 -4.11
C LEU A 51 13.89 -7.26 -4.18
N LYS A 52 13.64 -8.40 -3.51
CA LYS A 52 14.47 -9.61 -3.65
C LYS A 52 14.54 -10.06 -5.10
N SER A 53 13.40 -10.14 -5.80
CA SER A 53 13.36 -10.55 -7.21
C SER A 53 14.07 -9.54 -8.12
N MET A 54 13.84 -8.24 -7.90
CA MET A 54 14.46 -7.14 -8.65
C MET A 54 15.99 -7.15 -8.52
N LEU A 55 16.51 -7.33 -7.30
CA LEU A 55 17.96 -7.35 -7.04
C LEU A 55 18.57 -8.74 -7.21
N LYS A 56 17.80 -9.76 -7.60
CA LYS A 56 18.24 -11.16 -7.71
C LYS A 56 18.89 -11.68 -6.43
N HIS A 57 18.32 -11.33 -5.28
CA HIS A 57 18.79 -11.82 -4.00
C HIS A 57 18.35 -13.27 -3.75
N ILE A 58 19.27 -14.07 -3.22
CA ILE A 58 19.04 -15.47 -2.86
C ILE A 58 17.95 -15.56 -1.78
N SER A 59 18.04 -14.72 -0.73
CA SER A 59 17.12 -14.72 0.40
C SER A 59 16.54 -13.33 0.71
N ILE A 60 15.40 -13.30 1.42
CA ILE A 60 14.80 -12.06 1.94
C ILE A 60 15.73 -11.39 2.98
N VAL A 61 16.50 -12.19 3.73
CA VAL A 61 17.45 -11.69 4.73
C VAL A 61 18.52 -10.80 4.06
N MET A 62 19.00 -11.20 2.88
CA MET A 62 19.93 -10.37 2.11
C MET A 62 19.29 -9.05 1.68
N THR A 63 18.03 -9.07 1.22
CA THR A 63 17.30 -7.83 0.93
C THR A 63 17.15 -6.92 2.16
N LYS A 64 16.82 -7.48 3.32
CA LYS A 64 16.75 -6.74 4.60
C LYS A 64 18.10 -6.13 4.97
N TYR A 65 19.20 -6.85 4.74
CA TYR A 65 20.55 -6.33 4.97
C TYR A 65 20.85 -5.12 4.07
N TYR A 66 20.54 -5.21 2.77
CA TYR A 66 20.77 -4.11 1.82
C TYR A 66 19.87 -2.89 2.10
N SER A 67 18.64 -3.09 2.58
CA SER A 67 17.73 -2.00 2.95
C SER A 67 17.90 -1.51 4.39
N ARG A 68 18.92 -1.98 5.11
CA ARG A 68 19.22 -1.52 6.48
C ARG A 68 19.48 -0.01 6.48
N GLY A 69 18.78 0.69 7.38
CA GLY A 69 18.80 2.15 7.47
C GLY A 69 17.69 2.86 6.68
N SER A 70 16.89 2.11 5.90
CA SER A 70 15.76 2.66 5.13
C SER A 70 14.79 3.50 5.98
N ILE A 71 14.50 3.10 7.21
CA ILE A 71 13.57 3.84 8.09
C ILE A 71 14.01 5.29 8.36
N TYR A 72 15.32 5.54 8.37
CA TYR A 72 15.90 6.86 8.63
C TYR A 72 16.13 7.67 7.35
N ALA A 73 16.02 7.04 6.17
CA ALA A 73 16.14 7.73 4.91
C ALA A 73 14.95 8.67 4.68
N PRO A 74 15.12 9.80 3.97
CA PRO A 74 13.99 10.60 3.53
C PRO A 74 13.17 9.83 2.48
N ASP A 75 11.85 10.00 2.52
CA ASP A 75 10.97 9.48 1.46
C ASP A 75 11.02 10.44 0.26
N ILE A 76 11.84 10.10 -0.74
CA ILE A 76 12.05 10.93 -1.94
C ILE A 76 10.76 11.17 -2.75
N LEU A 77 9.73 10.32 -2.59
CA LEU A 77 8.46 10.46 -3.30
C LEU A 77 7.45 11.37 -2.57
N LYS A 78 7.70 11.66 -1.28
CA LYS A 78 6.83 12.48 -0.42
C LYS A 78 7.49 13.73 0.15
N ALA A 79 8.81 13.78 0.20
CA ALA A 79 9.57 14.90 0.75
C ALA A 79 9.47 16.13 -0.18
N PHE A 80 8.43 16.94 0.01
CA PHE A 80 8.28 18.20 -0.69
C PHE A 80 8.44 19.39 0.25
N SER A 81 9.65 19.93 0.26
CA SER A 81 9.92 21.33 0.56
C SER A 81 10.13 22.08 -0.77
N GLY A 82 9.04 22.56 -1.37
CA GLY A 82 9.04 23.71 -2.28
C GLY A 82 9.50 23.55 -3.73
N LYS A 83 10.43 22.65 -4.10
CA LYS A 83 10.88 22.51 -5.51
C LYS A 83 10.38 21.21 -6.15
N LYS A 84 9.38 21.34 -7.04
CA LYS A 84 8.79 20.27 -7.87
C LYS A 84 9.84 19.62 -8.77
N ASP A 85 10.50 18.56 -8.30
CA ASP A 85 11.19 17.64 -9.19
C ASP A 85 10.16 17.09 -10.20
N SER A 86 10.47 17.16 -11.50
CA SER A 86 9.57 16.74 -12.57
C SER A 86 9.26 15.25 -12.50
N MET A 87 10.21 14.43 -12.05
CA MET A 87 10.02 12.98 -11.91
C MET A 87 9.08 12.66 -10.76
N VAL A 88 9.21 13.36 -9.64
CA VAL A 88 8.32 13.13 -8.49
C VAL A 88 6.91 13.64 -8.80
N ALA A 89 6.79 14.78 -9.50
CA ALA A 89 5.50 15.28 -9.95
C ALA A 89 4.80 14.29 -10.90
N LEU A 90 5.54 13.74 -11.87
CA LEU A 90 5.04 12.71 -12.79
C LEU A 90 4.61 11.44 -12.04
N PHE A 91 5.39 11.03 -11.03
CA PHE A 91 5.06 9.88 -10.19
C PHE A 91 3.78 10.11 -9.38
N GLN A 92 3.63 11.27 -8.76
CA GLN A 92 2.42 11.59 -7.99
C GLN A 92 1.19 11.72 -8.88
N GLU A 93 1.36 12.17 -10.12
CA GLU A 93 0.32 12.14 -11.13
C GLU A 93 -0.07 10.71 -11.49
N SER A 94 0.90 9.83 -11.77
CA SER A 94 0.60 8.43 -12.07
C SER A 94 -0.12 7.72 -10.92
N GLU A 95 0.22 8.00 -9.66
CA GLU A 95 -0.52 7.51 -8.49
C GLU A 95 -2.00 7.93 -8.50
N ARG A 96 -2.30 9.19 -8.86
CA ARG A 96 -3.69 9.66 -9.00
C ARG A 96 -4.42 8.95 -10.14
N HIS A 97 -3.73 8.72 -11.25
CA HIS A 97 -4.27 7.95 -12.37
C HIS A 97 -4.58 6.50 -11.97
N VAL A 98 -3.66 5.83 -11.26
CA VAL A 98 -3.84 4.47 -10.75
C VAL A 98 -5.02 4.41 -9.78
N ALA A 99 -5.11 5.33 -8.82
CA ALA A 99 -6.23 5.39 -7.89
C ALA A 99 -7.58 5.58 -8.61
N SER A 100 -7.61 6.47 -9.61
CA SER A 100 -8.81 6.72 -10.43
C SER A 100 -9.21 5.51 -11.27
N TRP A 101 -8.21 4.83 -11.84
CA TRP A 101 -8.40 3.61 -12.64
C TRP A 101 -8.94 2.47 -11.78
N GLN A 102 -8.34 2.26 -10.60
CA GLN A 102 -8.79 1.25 -9.65
C GLN A 102 -10.23 1.52 -9.18
N TYR A 103 -10.56 2.76 -8.83
CA TYR A 103 -11.93 3.12 -8.45
C TYR A 103 -12.93 2.89 -9.59
N THR A 104 -12.56 3.28 -10.81
CA THR A 104 -13.42 3.12 -11.99
C THR A 104 -13.71 1.63 -12.23
N ASN A 105 -12.70 0.78 -12.17
CA ASN A 105 -12.87 -0.64 -12.45
C ASN A 105 -13.50 -1.41 -11.29
N GLU A 106 -13.02 -1.22 -10.06
CA GLU A 106 -13.45 -2.00 -8.90
C GLU A 106 -14.77 -1.50 -8.30
N VAL A 107 -15.08 -0.21 -8.41
CA VAL A 107 -16.28 0.39 -7.81
C VAL A 107 -17.32 0.72 -8.85
N ILE A 108 -16.98 1.45 -9.93
CA ILE A 108 -17.99 1.91 -10.89
C ILE A 108 -18.40 0.79 -11.86
N MET A 109 -17.44 0.06 -12.41
CA MET A 109 -17.68 -0.99 -13.41
C MET A 109 -17.94 -2.37 -12.82
N SER A 110 -17.81 -2.55 -11.51
CA SER A 110 -18.07 -3.83 -10.88
C SER A 110 -19.52 -4.27 -11.17
N GLU A 111 -19.68 -5.49 -11.68
CA GLU A 111 -20.99 -6.13 -11.86
C GLU A 111 -21.50 -6.74 -10.55
N GLU A 112 -20.60 -6.93 -9.59
CA GLU A 112 -20.91 -7.54 -8.31
C GLU A 112 -21.59 -6.56 -7.33
N ALA A 113 -22.24 -7.15 -6.34
CA ALA A 113 -22.72 -6.41 -5.19
C ALA A 113 -21.54 -5.85 -4.38
N LEU A 114 -21.54 -4.54 -4.18
CA LEU A 114 -20.58 -3.85 -3.33
C LEU A 114 -21.17 -3.69 -1.94
N TYR A 115 -20.37 -4.00 -0.93
CA TYR A 115 -20.73 -3.90 0.47
C TYR A 115 -19.97 -2.75 1.14
N GLY A 116 -20.36 -2.40 2.37
CA GLY A 116 -19.85 -1.23 3.08
C GLY A 116 -20.58 0.06 2.68
N ALA A 117 -20.48 1.07 3.52
CA ALA A 117 -21.26 2.30 3.37
C ALA A 117 -20.99 3.03 2.04
N HIS A 118 -19.71 3.18 1.66
CA HIS A 118 -19.36 3.79 0.38
C HIS A 118 -19.72 2.88 -0.81
N GLY A 119 -19.57 1.56 -0.66
CA GLY A 119 -19.94 0.60 -1.70
C GLY A 119 -21.42 0.69 -2.08
N VAL A 120 -22.30 0.67 -1.07
CA VAL A 120 -23.75 0.81 -1.24
C VAL A 120 -24.12 2.18 -1.80
N TRP A 121 -23.53 3.25 -1.27
CA TRP A 121 -23.75 4.62 -1.79
C TRP A 121 -23.34 4.73 -3.27
N ALA A 122 -22.19 4.16 -3.63
CA ALA A 122 -21.69 4.17 -5.01
C ALA A 122 -22.60 3.37 -5.96
N GLN A 123 -23.21 2.27 -5.52
CA GLN A 123 -24.17 1.54 -6.34
C GLN A 123 -25.45 2.33 -6.60
N ILE A 124 -25.98 3.00 -5.57
CA ILE A 124 -27.25 3.74 -5.67
C ILE A 124 -27.07 5.03 -6.47
N HIS A 125 -26.04 5.81 -6.17
CA HIS A 125 -25.85 7.16 -6.68
C HIS A 125 -24.74 7.29 -7.73
N GLY A 126 -23.62 6.58 -7.54
CA GLY A 126 -22.43 6.72 -8.39
C GLY A 126 -22.53 5.99 -9.74
N LYS A 127 -22.90 4.71 -9.71
CA LYS A 127 -22.95 3.84 -10.89
C LYS A 127 -23.96 4.31 -11.93
N LYS A 128 -25.18 4.67 -11.52
CA LYS A 128 -26.27 4.99 -12.45
C LYS A 128 -25.98 6.18 -13.37
N ALA A 129 -25.27 7.19 -12.88
CA ALA A 129 -24.89 8.35 -13.68
C ALA A 129 -23.71 8.02 -14.62
N LEU A 130 -22.67 7.37 -14.09
CA LEU A 130 -21.43 7.09 -14.82
C LEU A 130 -21.58 5.94 -15.84
N LEU A 131 -22.43 4.95 -15.59
CA LEU A 131 -22.64 3.82 -16.51
C LEU A 131 -23.26 4.25 -17.85
N LYS A 132 -23.86 5.44 -17.94
CA LYS A 132 -24.39 5.97 -19.21
C LYS A 132 -23.29 6.46 -20.16
N LEU A 133 -22.12 6.80 -19.61
CA LEU A 133 -20.98 7.32 -20.35
C LEU A 133 -20.15 6.18 -20.93
N ASN A 134 -19.28 6.48 -21.90
CA ASN A 134 -18.28 5.51 -22.35
C ASN A 134 -17.17 5.32 -21.30
N TYR A 135 -16.31 4.31 -21.45
CA TYR A 135 -15.26 4.04 -20.48
C TYR A 135 -14.29 5.23 -20.27
N ALA A 136 -13.89 5.90 -21.36
CA ALA A 136 -12.93 7.00 -21.30
C ALA A 136 -13.49 8.20 -20.52
N GLU A 137 -14.76 8.53 -20.74
CA GLU A 137 -15.48 9.59 -20.03
C GLU A 137 -15.66 9.26 -18.55
N ARG A 138 -16.01 8.00 -18.21
CA ARG A 138 -16.09 7.55 -16.80
C ARG A 138 -14.77 7.74 -16.07
N PHE A 139 -13.68 7.34 -16.72
CA PHE A 139 -12.34 7.47 -16.16
C PHE A 139 -11.97 8.95 -16.00
N ASP A 140 -12.20 9.78 -17.01
CA ASP A 140 -11.90 11.21 -16.98
C ASP A 140 -12.70 11.95 -15.89
N GLU A 141 -13.99 11.65 -15.73
CA GLU A 141 -14.79 12.20 -14.63
C GLU A 141 -14.26 11.79 -13.25
N THR A 142 -13.87 10.52 -13.10
CA THR A 142 -13.29 10.02 -11.85
C THR A 142 -11.96 10.72 -11.57
N LEU A 143 -11.11 10.83 -12.58
CA LEU A 143 -9.81 11.51 -12.49
C LEU A 143 -9.98 12.99 -12.11
N LYS A 144 -10.96 13.69 -12.68
CA LYS A 144 -11.30 15.07 -12.30
C LYS A 144 -11.66 15.17 -10.82
N ARG A 145 -12.45 14.23 -10.27
CA ARG A 145 -12.81 14.23 -8.84
C ARG A 145 -11.61 13.95 -7.94
N VAL A 146 -10.73 13.03 -8.34
CA VAL A 146 -9.48 12.72 -7.61
C VAL A 146 -8.53 13.92 -7.63
N ASN A 147 -8.35 14.56 -8.78
CA ASN A 147 -7.50 15.75 -8.91
C ASN A 147 -8.03 16.94 -8.09
N LYS A 148 -9.36 17.07 -7.95
CA LYS A 148 -9.99 18.06 -7.07
C LYS A 148 -9.93 17.69 -5.58
N GLY A 149 -9.45 16.49 -5.23
CA GLY A 149 -9.42 15.98 -3.85
C GLY A 149 -10.78 15.59 -3.29
N GLN A 150 -11.83 15.53 -4.13
CA GLN A 150 -13.19 15.14 -3.73
C GLN A 150 -13.35 13.64 -3.54
N LEU A 151 -12.47 12.86 -4.16
CA LEU A 151 -12.43 11.41 -4.08
C LEU A 151 -10.98 10.98 -3.83
N SER A 152 -10.79 10.05 -2.91
CA SER A 152 -9.58 9.23 -2.88
C SER A 152 -9.98 7.76 -3.00
N TYR A 153 -9.05 6.94 -3.45
CA TYR A 153 -9.21 5.51 -3.44
C TYR A 153 -7.89 4.85 -3.11
N ARG A 154 -7.95 3.88 -2.21
CA ARG A 154 -6.82 3.01 -1.87
C ARG A 154 -7.33 1.57 -1.84
N ALA A 155 -6.74 0.71 -2.65
CA ALA A 155 -7.06 -0.72 -2.62
C ALA A 155 -6.74 -1.32 -1.24
N THR A 156 -7.63 -2.18 -0.76
CA THR A 156 -7.48 -2.94 0.48
C THR A 156 -7.71 -4.42 0.22
N PRO A 157 -7.27 -5.33 1.12
CA PRO A 157 -7.54 -6.76 0.98
C PRO A 157 -9.05 -7.09 0.86
N LEU A 158 -9.91 -6.27 1.45
CA LEU A 158 -11.38 -6.42 1.40
C LEU A 158 -12.01 -5.80 0.15
N GLY A 159 -11.31 -4.92 -0.57
CA GLY A 159 -11.88 -4.07 -1.61
C GLY A 159 -11.11 -2.76 -1.72
N GLY A 160 -11.66 -1.70 -1.14
CA GLY A 160 -11.08 -0.36 -1.20
C GLY A 160 -11.51 0.55 -0.06
N CYS A 161 -10.80 1.66 0.10
CA CYS A 161 -11.07 2.69 1.08
C CYS A 161 -11.03 4.07 0.40
N THR A 162 -12.06 4.89 0.63
CA THR A 162 -12.18 6.25 0.09
C THR A 162 -11.85 7.35 1.10
N SER A 163 -11.26 6.99 2.24
CA SER A 163 -10.91 7.96 3.27
C SER A 163 -9.66 8.76 2.89
N ASN A 164 -9.77 10.09 2.99
CA ASN A 164 -8.65 11.01 2.91
C ASN A 164 -7.83 11.07 4.22
N SER A 165 -8.39 10.60 5.34
CA SER A 165 -7.72 10.64 6.65
C SER A 165 -6.79 9.45 6.87
N ILE A 166 -5.90 9.59 7.87
CA ILE A 166 -5.07 8.49 8.35
C ILE A 166 -6.00 7.50 9.06
N CYS A 167 -6.02 6.25 8.58
CA CYS A 167 -6.80 5.19 9.21
C CYS A 167 -6.02 4.62 10.40
N THR A 168 -6.53 4.84 11.61
CA THR A 168 -5.95 4.27 12.84
C THR A 168 -6.10 2.75 12.89
N LYS A 169 -7.20 2.21 12.38
CA LYS A 169 -7.51 0.77 12.41
C LYS A 169 -6.62 -0.07 11.47
N ARG A 170 -6.12 0.52 10.39
CA ARG A 170 -5.19 -0.15 9.47
C ARG A 170 -3.79 -0.32 10.07
N ILE A 171 -3.41 0.52 11.03
CA ILE A 171 -2.10 0.47 11.68
C ILE A 171 -1.95 -0.80 12.52
N THR A 172 -3.04 -1.29 13.10
CA THR A 172 -3.07 -2.51 13.92
C THR A 172 -3.34 -3.79 13.12
N VAL A 173 -3.38 -3.72 11.78
CA VAL A 173 -3.77 -4.85 10.91
C VAL A 173 -5.16 -5.40 11.27
N ASP A 174 -6.02 -4.56 11.84
CA ASP A 174 -7.39 -4.95 12.17
C ASP A 174 -8.27 -4.91 10.91
N LEU A 175 -8.57 -6.09 10.37
CA LEU A 175 -9.43 -6.23 9.20
C LEU A 175 -10.90 -5.93 9.50
N LEU A 176 -11.33 -6.09 10.75
CA LEU A 176 -12.67 -5.70 11.20
C LEU A 176 -12.83 -4.20 11.30
N GLY A 177 -11.75 -3.42 11.27
CA GLY A 177 -11.84 -1.97 11.32
C GLY A 177 -12.69 -1.36 10.18
N CYS A 178 -12.81 -2.08 9.07
CA CYS A 178 -13.65 -1.71 7.94
C CYS A 178 -15.15 -2.02 8.14
N ASP A 179 -15.50 -2.82 9.14
CA ASP A 179 -16.88 -3.06 9.53
C ASP A 179 -17.51 -1.76 10.07
N GLY A 180 -18.65 -1.38 9.53
CA GLY A 180 -19.33 -0.10 9.83
C GLY A 180 -18.58 1.17 9.41
N CYS A 181 -17.46 1.09 8.70
CA CYS A 181 -16.71 2.27 8.26
C CYS A 181 -17.40 2.99 7.09
N ALA A 182 -17.60 4.31 7.21
CA ALA A 182 -18.27 5.13 6.20
C ALA A 182 -17.57 5.11 4.83
N SER A 183 -16.23 5.03 4.82
CA SER A 183 -15.41 5.07 3.60
C SER A 183 -15.04 3.70 3.04
N ALA A 184 -15.54 2.60 3.63
CA ALA A 184 -15.18 1.26 3.21
C ALA A 184 -15.99 0.81 2.00
N VAL A 185 -15.30 0.16 1.05
CA VAL A 185 -15.87 -0.60 -0.06
C VAL A 185 -15.40 -2.04 0.09
N VAL A 186 -16.34 -2.96 0.25
CA VAL A 186 -16.08 -4.38 0.43
C VAL A 186 -16.60 -5.14 -0.79
N ILE A 187 -15.74 -5.98 -1.36
CA ILE A 187 -15.98 -6.74 -2.59
C ILE A 187 -16.02 -8.22 -2.22
N LYS A 188 -17.13 -8.90 -2.50
CA LYS A 188 -17.38 -10.29 -2.09
C LYS A 188 -16.23 -11.27 -2.43
N PRO A 189 -15.76 -11.42 -3.68
CA PRO A 189 -14.70 -12.37 -4.02
C PRO A 189 -13.38 -12.05 -3.32
N LYS A 190 -13.08 -10.77 -3.04
CA LYS A 190 -11.88 -10.39 -2.30
C LYS A 190 -11.97 -10.82 -0.84
N LEU A 191 -13.14 -10.65 -0.21
CA LEU A 191 -13.40 -11.14 1.15
C LEU A 191 -13.28 -12.67 1.23
N LEU A 192 -13.90 -13.41 0.30
CA LEU A 192 -13.81 -14.87 0.27
C LEU A 192 -12.38 -15.36 0.04
N LYS A 193 -11.65 -14.72 -0.87
CA LYS A 193 -10.23 -15.01 -1.10
C LYS A 193 -9.40 -14.77 0.15
N LEU A 194 -9.70 -13.71 0.90
CA LEU A 194 -9.00 -13.38 2.13
C LEU A 194 -9.25 -14.41 3.23
N ILE A 195 -10.51 -14.87 3.39
CA ILE A 195 -10.86 -15.96 4.30
C ILE A 195 -10.11 -17.24 3.92
N ALA A 196 -10.09 -17.60 2.63
CA ALA A 196 -9.36 -18.77 2.16
C ALA A 196 -7.85 -18.70 2.43
N LEU A 197 -7.22 -17.53 2.22
CA LEU A 197 -5.81 -17.32 2.56
C LEU A 197 -5.55 -17.38 4.07
N GLN A 198 -6.48 -16.89 4.88
CA GLN A 198 -6.41 -16.98 6.33
C GLN A 198 -6.46 -18.43 6.80
N ASN A 199 -7.33 -19.27 6.20
CA ASN A 199 -7.40 -20.70 6.51
C ASN A 199 -6.05 -21.40 6.28
N VAL A 200 -5.42 -21.14 5.13
CA VAL A 200 -4.09 -21.70 4.80
C VAL A 200 -3.04 -21.24 5.81
N THR A 201 -3.15 -20.01 6.31
CA THR A 201 -2.22 -19.47 7.32
C THR A 201 -2.39 -20.18 8.65
N VAL A 202 -3.64 -20.40 9.09
CA VAL A 202 -3.96 -21.18 10.30
C VAL A 202 -3.45 -22.61 10.19
N GLU A 203 -3.67 -23.28 9.05
CA GLU A 203 -3.21 -24.66 8.81
C GLU A 203 -1.68 -24.79 8.83
N ALA A 204 -0.96 -23.73 8.44
CA ALA A 204 0.50 -23.69 8.50
C ALA A 204 1.05 -23.44 9.92
N CYS A 205 0.23 -22.99 10.86
CA CYS A 205 0.64 -22.75 12.23
C CYS A 205 0.68 -24.05 13.06
N ASN A 206 1.64 -24.13 13.98
CA ASN A 206 1.73 -25.26 14.91
C ASN A 206 0.53 -25.24 15.87
N GLN A 207 -0.22 -26.35 15.93
CA GLN A 207 -1.38 -26.47 16.81
C GLN A 207 -0.99 -26.23 18.28
N GLY A 208 -1.78 -25.42 18.98
CA GLY A 208 -1.54 -25.04 20.39
C GLY A 208 -0.55 -23.89 20.61
N SER A 209 0.04 -23.32 19.54
CA SER A 209 0.84 -22.10 19.64
C SER A 209 -0.02 -20.85 19.87
N MET A 210 0.59 -19.78 20.42
CA MET A 210 -0.08 -18.49 20.56
C MET A 210 -0.43 -17.91 19.19
N GLU A 211 0.46 -18.11 18.22
CA GLU A 211 0.28 -17.71 16.83
C GLU A 211 -0.96 -18.39 16.23
N HIS A 212 -1.07 -19.72 16.37
CA HIS A 212 -2.25 -20.46 15.89
C HIS A 212 -3.56 -19.95 16.50
N THR A 213 -3.55 -19.59 17.79
CA THR A 213 -4.73 -19.05 18.48
C THR A 213 -5.12 -17.66 17.96
N ALA A 214 -4.13 -16.79 17.71
CA ALA A 214 -4.37 -15.45 17.16
C ALA A 214 -4.89 -15.50 15.70
N GLU A 215 -4.31 -16.37 14.87
CA GLU A 215 -4.74 -16.55 13.49
C GLU A 215 -6.14 -17.18 13.40
N LEU A 216 -6.47 -18.12 14.29
CA LEU A 216 -7.83 -18.67 14.43
C LEU A 216 -8.86 -17.61 14.81
N GLN A 217 -8.52 -16.74 15.76
CA GLN A 217 -9.39 -15.64 16.16
C GLN A 217 -9.66 -14.71 14.97
N THR A 218 -8.63 -14.36 14.21
CA THR A 218 -8.75 -13.54 12.99
C THR A 218 -9.64 -14.22 11.94
N GLN A 219 -9.50 -15.54 11.76
CA GLN A 219 -10.34 -16.33 10.86
C GLN A 219 -11.82 -16.29 11.27
N TYR A 220 -12.10 -16.49 12.55
CA TYR A 220 -13.45 -16.42 13.11
C TYR A 220 -14.07 -15.04 12.88
N GLU A 221 -13.28 -13.99 13.14
CA GLU A 221 -13.69 -12.60 12.94
C GLU A 221 -14.07 -12.31 11.48
N LEU A 222 -13.23 -12.71 10.52
CA LEU A 222 -13.51 -12.55 9.08
C LEU A 222 -14.76 -13.33 8.64
N SER A 223 -14.95 -14.54 9.18
CA SER A 223 -16.13 -15.36 8.87
C SER A 223 -17.41 -14.76 9.45
N SER A 224 -17.33 -14.21 10.68
CA SER A 224 -18.43 -13.48 11.31
C SER A 224 -18.79 -12.23 10.51
N PHE A 225 -17.79 -11.53 9.96
CA PHE A 225 -17.98 -10.35 9.13
C PHE A 225 -18.67 -10.68 7.81
N ALA A 226 -18.27 -11.76 7.13
CA ALA A 226 -18.96 -12.24 5.93
C ALA A 226 -20.42 -12.57 6.22
N THR A 227 -20.69 -13.25 7.34
CA THR A 227 -22.05 -13.59 7.77
C THR A 227 -22.91 -12.35 8.03
N ARG A 228 -22.37 -11.32 8.70
CA ARG A 228 -23.08 -10.04 8.94
C ARG A 228 -23.46 -9.32 7.63
N LEU A 229 -22.63 -9.46 6.60
CA LEU A 229 -22.90 -8.91 5.27
C LEU A 229 -23.86 -9.76 4.43
N GLY A 230 -24.34 -10.90 4.96
CA GLY A 230 -25.19 -11.83 4.22
C GLY A 230 -24.44 -12.61 3.13
N ILE A 231 -23.10 -12.65 3.21
CA ILE A 231 -22.25 -13.38 2.29
C ILE A 231 -22.05 -14.78 2.89
N GLN A 232 -22.61 -15.80 2.25
CA GLN A 232 -22.26 -17.19 2.56
C GLN A 232 -20.80 -17.42 2.10
N ALA A 233 -19.95 -17.73 3.07
CA ALA A 233 -18.54 -18.06 2.88
C ALA A 233 -18.35 -19.57 2.70
#